data_AF-A0A3B8IWQ2-F1
#
_entry.id   AF-A0A3B8IWQ2-F1
#
_cell.length_a   1.000
_cell.length_b   1.000
_cell.length_c   1.000
_cell.angle_alpha   90.00
_cell.angle_beta   90.00
_cell.angle_gamma   90.00
#
_symmetry.space_group_name_H-M   'P 1'
#
loop_
_entity.id
_entity.type
_entity.pdbx_description
1 polymer ?
#
loop_
_entity_poly.entity_id
_entity_poly.type
_entity_poly.pdbx_seq_one_letter_code
_entity_poly.pdbx_strand_id
1 'polypeptide(L)'
;MSDDSLYTLLLVDDDAQTLLVLKEHLREGPYKLLYTPKGKDALSIVLNEEPTLILLDWVMPEMDGIQTLEVLKANPTIADIPVIMFTGMHRDSPHLQQALERGAVDFLHKPFDPVELKARIANIIRLTETTKALVEMQTRERERLQEEVAAKKRELASQAMYQHEMEKLLRDIQVYMKGGEVDEDAQKTINQRIHQQLESNSWEDFQKHFEAVNPDFFQKLNTLEGKSLSPAEVKFAAYLRIGMRNNDIANLLGIGKDSLNTSLHRMKKKLDLATGESLRDFIQQL
;
A
#
# COMPACT_ATOMS: atom_id res chain seq x y z
N MET A 1 -25.49 15.90 25.21
CA MET A 1 -24.55 16.89 24.65
C MET A 1 -23.61 16.08 23.78
N SER A 2 -23.83 16.14 22.47
CA SER A 2 -23.02 15.42 21.49
C SER A 2 -21.59 15.95 21.56
N ASP A 3 -20.63 15.06 21.75
CA ASP A 3 -19.21 15.40 21.77
C ASP A 3 -18.76 15.69 20.33
N ASP A 4 -18.97 16.94 19.89
CA ASP A 4 -18.63 17.45 18.55
C ASP A 4 -17.18 17.99 18.50
N SER A 5 -16.35 17.53 19.44
CA SER A 5 -14.97 17.96 19.61
C SER A 5 -14.07 17.29 18.57
N LEU A 6 -13.52 18.07 17.63
CA LEU A 6 -12.66 17.56 16.56
C LEU A 6 -11.20 17.33 16.99
N TYR A 7 -10.72 18.08 17.98
CA TYR A 7 -9.33 18.02 18.41
C TYR A 7 -9.21 17.93 19.93
N THR A 8 -8.22 17.17 20.40
CA THR A 8 -7.93 17.04 21.83
C THR A 8 -6.74 17.91 22.19
N LEU A 9 -6.92 18.87 23.10
CA LEU A 9 -5.84 19.72 23.61
C LEU A 9 -5.48 19.31 25.03
N LEU A 10 -4.20 19.10 25.31
CA LEU A 10 -3.71 18.87 26.67
C LEU A 10 -3.07 20.16 27.22
N LEU A 11 -3.63 20.68 28.31
CA LEU A 11 -3.13 21.86 29.02
C LEU A 11 -2.37 21.41 30.27
N VAL A 12 -1.08 21.73 30.35
CA VAL A 12 -0.19 21.30 31.44
C VAL A 12 0.36 22.53 32.15
N ASP A 13 -0.10 22.81 33.36
CA ASP A 13 0.27 23.99 34.13
C ASP A 13 -0.08 23.80 35.61
N ASP A 14 0.87 24.02 36.52
CA ASP A 14 0.64 23.86 37.96
C ASP A 14 -0.19 25.01 38.57
N ASP A 15 -0.29 26.15 37.87
CA ASP A 15 -1.18 27.24 38.26
C ASP A 15 -2.63 26.99 37.80
N ALA A 16 -3.47 26.67 38.77
CA ALA A 16 -4.90 26.45 38.56
C ALA A 16 -5.64 27.67 37.97
N GLN A 17 -5.19 28.90 38.24
CA GLN A 17 -5.79 30.10 37.64
C GLN A 17 -5.47 30.17 36.15
N THR A 18 -4.22 29.91 35.78
CA THR A 18 -3.81 29.84 34.38
C THR A 18 -4.60 28.77 33.61
N LEU A 19 -4.74 27.56 34.17
CA LEU A 19 -5.58 26.51 33.56
C LEU A 19 -7.04 26.95 33.39
N LEU A 20 -7.62 27.63 34.38
CA LEU A 20 -8.99 28.13 34.31
C LEU A 20 -9.15 29.15 33.18
N VAL A 21 -8.24 30.12 33.09
CA VAL A 21 -8.27 31.15 32.05
C VAL A 21 -8.10 30.54 30.66
N LEU A 22 -7.18 29.57 30.47
CA LEU A 22 -7.03 28.87 29.21
C LEU A 22 -8.32 28.13 28.81
N LYS A 23 -8.96 27.43 29.76
CA LYS A 23 -10.22 26.74 29.53
C LYS A 23 -11.30 27.69 29.05
N GLU A 24 -11.52 28.80 29.74
CA GLU A 24 -12.55 29.76 29.36
C GLU A 24 -12.34 30.32 27.94
N HIS A 25 -11.09 30.63 27.56
CA HIS A 25 -10.82 31.14 26.22
C HIS A 25 -10.94 30.09 25.11
N LEU A 26 -10.71 28.80 25.41
CA LEU A 26 -10.71 27.71 24.44
C LEU A 26 -12.04 26.96 24.37
N ARG A 27 -12.95 27.15 25.33
CA ARG A 27 -14.22 26.39 25.47
C ARG A 27 -15.16 26.51 24.27
N GLU A 28 -15.17 27.65 23.59
CA GLU A 28 -16.01 27.87 22.41
C GLU A 28 -15.43 27.28 21.11
N GLY A 29 -14.21 26.73 21.17
CA GLY A 29 -13.56 26.07 20.02
C GLY A 29 -13.96 24.60 19.88
N PRO A 30 -13.58 23.95 18.76
CA PRO A 30 -13.85 22.54 18.50
C PRO A 30 -12.87 21.63 19.27
N TYR A 31 -12.68 21.89 20.56
CA TYR A 31 -11.61 21.30 21.37
C TYR A 31 -12.16 20.49 22.56
N LYS A 32 -11.74 19.23 22.67
CA LYS A 32 -11.80 18.46 23.92
C LYS A 32 -10.60 18.87 24.77
N LEU A 33 -10.85 19.57 25.87
CA LEU A 33 -9.79 20.07 26.75
C LEU A 33 -9.48 19.05 27.84
N LEU A 34 -8.27 18.49 27.80
CA LEU A 34 -7.65 17.76 28.89
C LEU A 34 -6.73 18.69 29.68
N TYR A 35 -6.56 18.43 30.96
CA TYR A 35 -5.70 19.26 31.79
C TYR A 35 -5.04 18.46 32.91
N THR A 36 -3.83 18.86 33.27
CA THR A 36 -3.12 18.31 34.42
C THR A 36 -2.13 19.33 34.99
N PRO A 37 -1.92 19.39 36.32
CA PRO A 37 -0.95 20.29 36.93
C PRO A 37 0.48 19.71 36.98
N LYS A 38 0.71 18.49 36.45
CA LYS A 38 2.00 17.78 36.61
C LYS A 38 2.52 17.23 35.30
N GLY A 39 3.81 17.48 35.02
CA GLY A 39 4.50 16.93 33.84
C GLY A 39 4.46 15.40 33.74
N LYS A 40 4.62 14.68 34.86
CA LYS A 40 4.53 13.21 34.90
C LYS A 40 3.15 12.67 34.50
N ASP A 41 2.09 13.33 34.96
CA ASP A 41 0.73 12.95 34.65
C ASP A 41 0.44 13.24 33.16
N ALA A 42 1.01 14.32 32.61
CA ALA A 42 0.91 14.64 31.18
C ALA A 42 1.44 13.50 30.31
N LEU A 43 2.58 12.89 30.66
CA LEU A 43 3.11 11.73 29.93
C LEU A 43 2.14 10.55 29.91
N SER A 44 1.48 10.30 31.05
CA SER A 44 0.48 9.23 31.16
C SER A 44 -0.78 9.54 30.35
N ILE A 45 -1.22 10.79 30.32
CA ILE A 45 -2.38 11.22 29.53
C ILE A 45 -2.08 11.10 28.04
N VAL A 46 -0.89 11.53 27.60
CA VAL A 46 -0.50 11.52 26.19
C VAL A 46 -0.54 10.11 25.60
N LEU A 47 -0.11 9.10 26.36
CA LEU A 47 -0.12 7.70 25.93
C LEU A 47 -1.53 7.10 25.80
N ASN A 48 -2.51 7.63 26.52
CA ASN A 48 -3.87 7.08 26.55
C ASN A 48 -4.85 7.85 25.67
N GLU A 49 -4.70 9.16 25.57
CA GLU A 49 -5.67 10.05 24.94
C GLU A 49 -5.18 10.63 23.60
N GLU A 50 -3.91 10.42 23.24
CA GLU A 50 -3.28 10.87 21.98
C GLU A 50 -3.67 12.31 21.58
N PRO A 51 -3.35 13.32 22.42
CA PRO A 51 -3.78 14.68 22.18
C PRO A 51 -3.23 15.22 20.85
N THR A 52 -4.03 16.04 20.18
CA THR A 52 -3.64 16.71 18.94
C THR A 52 -2.55 17.75 19.17
N LEU A 53 -2.53 18.40 20.34
CA LEU A 53 -1.56 19.44 20.69
C LEU A 53 -1.45 19.58 22.22
N ILE A 54 -0.25 19.88 22.69
CA ILE A 54 0.05 20.08 24.12
C ILE A 54 0.48 21.54 24.34
N LEU A 55 -0.20 22.23 25.26
CA LEU A 55 0.31 23.48 25.85
C LEU A 55 1.00 23.12 27.16
N LEU A 56 2.29 23.43 27.25
CA LEU A 56 3.14 22.96 28.34
C LEU A 56 3.80 24.12 29.06
N ASP A 57 3.46 24.33 30.33
CA ASP A 57 4.15 25.30 31.16
C ASP A 57 5.63 24.93 31.34
N TRP A 58 6.48 25.95 31.33
CA TRP A 58 7.91 25.76 31.48
C TRP A 58 8.31 25.42 32.92
N VAL A 59 7.73 26.09 33.91
CA VAL A 59 8.20 26.09 35.30
C VAL A 59 7.18 25.37 36.18
N MET A 60 7.35 24.06 36.33
CA MET A 60 6.50 23.23 37.17
C MET A 60 7.33 22.52 38.27
N PRO A 61 6.73 22.23 39.44
CA PRO A 61 7.39 21.46 40.49
C PRO A 61 7.63 20.00 40.09
N GLU A 62 8.63 19.40 40.71
CA GLU A 62 9.12 18.01 40.50
C GLU A 62 9.71 17.73 39.12
N MET A 63 8.95 17.98 38.05
CA MET A 63 9.35 17.77 36.67
C MET A 63 8.96 19.00 35.86
N ASP A 64 9.96 19.73 35.41
CA ASP A 64 9.73 20.97 34.65
C ASP A 64 9.23 20.68 33.22
N GLY A 65 8.77 21.73 32.54
CA GLY A 65 8.24 21.63 31.18
C GLY A 65 9.28 21.15 30.17
N ILE A 66 10.55 21.50 30.37
CA ILE A 66 11.61 21.12 29.47
C ILE A 66 11.97 19.63 29.60
N GLN A 67 12.06 19.12 30.83
CA GLN A 67 12.22 17.70 31.10
C GLN A 67 11.03 16.92 30.53
N THR A 68 9.82 17.47 30.66
CA THR A 68 8.60 16.84 30.13
C THR A 68 8.64 16.77 28.60
N LEU A 69 9.04 17.87 27.95
CA LEU A 69 9.25 17.93 26.51
C LEU A 69 10.29 16.91 26.04
N GLU A 70 11.43 16.80 26.71
CA GLU A 70 12.48 15.85 26.34
C GLU A 70 11.98 14.40 26.38
N VAL A 71 11.21 14.03 27.42
CA VAL A 71 10.64 12.68 27.51
C VAL A 71 9.59 12.43 26.43
N LEU A 72 8.75 13.42 26.11
CA LEU A 72 7.79 13.33 25.01
C LEU A 72 8.50 13.10 23.66
N LYS A 73 9.54 13.89 23.37
CA LYS A 73 10.25 13.84 22.09
C LYS A 73 11.20 12.64 21.96
N ALA A 74 11.63 12.06 23.07
CA ALA A 74 12.42 10.83 23.06
C ALA A 74 11.60 9.57 22.74
N ASN A 75 10.27 9.61 22.86
CA ASN A 75 9.41 8.45 22.60
C ASN A 75 8.85 8.49 21.16
N PRO A 76 9.28 7.57 20.26
CA PRO A 76 8.89 7.59 18.85
C PRO A 76 7.39 7.52 18.58
N THR A 77 6.60 6.96 19.50
CA THR A 77 5.15 6.81 19.33
C THR A 77 4.40 8.13 19.55
N ILE A 78 4.97 9.05 20.35
CA ILE A 78 4.30 10.30 20.77
C ILE A 78 5.12 11.55 20.45
N ALA A 79 6.34 11.39 19.90
CA ALA A 79 7.25 12.48 19.58
C ALA A 79 6.67 13.47 18.56
N ASP A 80 5.78 13.01 17.68
CA ASP A 80 5.17 13.85 16.64
C ASP A 80 4.07 14.77 17.18
N ILE A 81 3.60 14.57 18.42
CA ILE A 81 2.59 15.44 19.03
C ILE A 81 3.20 16.84 19.22
N PRO A 82 2.63 17.89 18.61
CA PRO A 82 3.18 19.24 18.71
C PRO A 82 3.04 19.80 20.13
N VAL A 83 4.11 20.42 20.62
CA VAL A 83 4.16 21.05 21.94
C VAL A 83 4.41 22.55 21.78
N ILE A 84 3.50 23.36 22.29
CA ILE A 84 3.69 24.80 22.45
C ILE A 84 4.13 25.06 23.88
N MET A 85 5.33 25.61 24.06
CA MET A 85 5.82 25.99 25.37
C MET A 85 5.09 27.24 25.86
N PHE A 86 4.63 27.23 27.10
CA PHE A 86 3.92 28.33 27.72
C PHE A 86 4.75 28.85 28.89
N THR A 87 5.08 30.15 28.92
CA THR A 87 6.07 30.65 29.89
C THR A 87 5.82 32.08 30.33
N GLY A 88 5.89 32.33 31.64
CA GLY A 88 5.81 33.68 32.22
C GLY A 88 7.17 34.35 32.45
N MET A 89 8.19 33.57 32.80
CA MET A 89 9.49 34.09 33.27
C MET A 89 10.60 34.05 32.23
N HIS A 90 10.61 33.04 31.35
CA HIS A 90 11.68 32.85 30.37
C HIS A 90 11.31 33.55 29.06
N ARG A 91 11.73 34.81 28.93
CA ARG A 91 11.45 35.68 27.77
C ARG A 91 12.69 36.00 26.94
N ASP A 92 13.84 35.56 27.42
CA ASP A 92 15.15 35.82 26.85
C ASP A 92 15.51 34.76 25.79
N SER A 93 16.12 35.25 24.70
CA SER A 93 16.43 34.47 23.49
C SER A 93 17.10 33.10 23.73
N PRO A 94 18.02 32.93 24.71
CA PRO A 94 18.66 31.64 24.94
C PRO A 94 17.69 30.54 25.41
N HIS A 95 16.72 30.88 26.27
CA HIS A 95 15.72 29.91 26.74
C HIS A 95 14.76 29.52 25.62
N LEU A 96 14.32 30.50 24.82
CA LEU A 96 13.46 30.22 23.66
C LEU A 96 14.16 29.31 22.65
N GLN A 97 15.45 29.55 22.38
CA GLN A 97 16.26 28.70 21.54
C GLN A 97 16.35 27.27 22.10
N GLN A 98 16.60 27.13 23.41
CA GLN A 98 16.67 25.82 24.07
C GLN A 98 15.39 25.00 23.91
N ALA A 99 14.21 25.60 24.02
CA ALA A 99 12.95 24.88 23.82
C ALA A 99 12.76 24.39 22.39
N LEU A 100 13.06 25.24 21.40
CA LEU A 100 12.94 24.87 20.00
C LEU A 100 13.92 23.75 19.63
N GLU A 101 15.17 23.83 20.11
CA GLU A 101 16.19 22.79 19.92
C GLU A 101 15.79 21.45 20.57
N ARG A 102 14.98 21.49 21.63
CA ARG A 102 14.42 20.29 22.29
C ARG A 102 13.11 19.79 21.66
N GLY A 103 12.67 20.40 20.56
CA GLY A 103 11.54 19.93 19.75
C GLY A 103 10.19 20.58 20.06
N ALA A 104 10.15 21.69 20.80
CA ALA A 104 8.96 22.52 20.83
C ALA A 104 8.68 23.09 19.44
N VAL A 105 7.41 23.19 19.05
CA VAL A 105 7.03 23.72 17.73
C VAL A 105 6.77 25.21 17.75
N ASP A 106 6.45 25.76 18.93
CA ASP A 106 6.20 27.19 19.15
C ASP A 106 6.28 27.51 20.65
N PHE A 107 6.16 28.78 20.99
CA PHE A 107 6.00 29.26 22.37
C PHE A 107 4.97 30.38 22.49
N LEU A 108 4.42 30.54 23.69
CA LEU A 108 3.50 31.61 24.05
C LEU A 108 3.88 32.18 25.43
N HIS A 109 3.83 33.50 25.55
CA HIS A 109 4.18 34.19 26.80
C HIS A 109 2.98 34.43 27.71
N LYS A 110 3.18 34.35 29.03
CA LYS A 110 2.24 34.83 30.05
C LYS A 110 2.60 36.27 30.45
N PRO A 111 1.62 37.20 30.59
CA PRO A 111 0.23 37.07 30.17
C PRO A 111 0.11 37.00 28.65
N PHE A 112 -0.90 36.29 28.15
CA PHE A 112 -1.12 36.04 26.71
C PHE A 112 -2.31 36.83 26.17
N ASP A 113 -2.29 37.13 24.88
CA ASP A 113 -3.46 37.59 24.14
C ASP A 113 -4.30 36.37 23.71
N PRO A 114 -5.61 36.31 24.03
CA PRO A 114 -6.48 35.22 23.59
C PRO A 114 -6.56 35.03 22.08
N VAL A 115 -6.45 36.11 21.30
CA VAL A 115 -6.42 36.06 19.83
C VAL A 115 -5.14 35.39 19.37
N GLU A 116 -4.00 35.73 19.97
CA GLU A 116 -2.72 35.10 19.68
C GLU A 116 -2.72 33.60 20.02
N LEU A 117 -3.21 33.23 21.21
CA LEU A 117 -3.36 31.84 21.64
C LEU A 117 -4.14 31.01 20.61
N LYS A 118 -5.33 31.48 20.24
CA LYS A 118 -6.20 30.78 19.28
C LYS A 118 -5.55 30.68 17.90
N ALA A 119 -4.92 31.75 17.43
CA ALA A 119 -4.24 31.76 16.14
C ALA A 119 -3.08 30.76 16.07
N ARG A 120 -2.25 30.68 17.12
CA ARG A 120 -1.14 29.72 17.20
C ARG A 120 -1.63 28.28 17.24
N ILE A 121 -2.60 27.97 18.10
CA ILE A 121 -3.21 26.62 18.17
C ILE A 121 -3.78 26.22 16.81
N ALA A 122 -4.61 27.08 16.20
CA ALA A 122 -5.23 26.78 14.91
C ALA A 122 -4.20 26.58 13.79
N ASN A 123 -3.12 27.37 13.77
CA ASN A 123 -2.05 27.22 12.78
C ASN A 123 -1.30 25.90 12.95
N ILE A 124 -0.94 25.51 14.17
CA ILE A 124 -0.24 24.26 14.42
C ILE A 124 -1.11 23.06 14.07
N ILE A 125 -2.39 23.05 14.48
CA ILE A 125 -3.33 21.97 14.12
C ILE A 125 -3.43 21.84 12.60
N ARG A 126 -3.63 22.94 11.87
CA ARG A 126 -3.71 22.92 10.40
C ARG A 126 -2.43 22.37 9.76
N LEU A 127 -1.26 22.73 10.28
CA LEU A 127 0.02 22.22 9.79
C LEU A 127 0.16 20.70 10.04
N THR A 128 -0.21 20.23 11.22
CA THR A 128 -0.19 18.80 11.56
C THR A 128 -1.14 18.00 10.67
N GLU A 129 -2.37 18.48 10.47
CA GLU A 129 -3.35 17.83 9.58
C GLU A 129 -2.87 17.78 8.13
N THR A 130 -2.33 18.89 7.62
CA THR A 130 -1.81 18.97 6.25
C THR A 130 -0.65 17.99 6.06
N THR A 131 0.25 17.93 7.04
CA THR A 131 1.41 17.01 7.02
C THR A 131 0.96 15.55 7.05
N LYS A 132 0.00 15.22 7.93
CA LYS A 132 -0.58 13.87 8.00
C LYS A 132 -1.24 13.47 6.69
N ALA A 133 -2.08 14.33 6.12
CA ALA A 133 -2.73 14.09 4.84
C ALA A 133 -1.72 13.89 3.69
N LEU A 134 -0.63 14.67 3.68
CA LEU A 134 0.44 14.53 2.69
C LEU A 134 1.16 13.17 2.82
N VAL A 135 1.51 12.74 4.03
CA VAL A 135 2.16 11.44 4.28
C VAL A 135 1.24 10.29 3.88
N GLU A 136 -0.05 10.36 4.22
CA GLU A 136 -1.04 9.35 3.81
C GLU A 136 -1.17 9.27 2.29
N MET A 137 -1.24 10.41 1.60
CA MET A 137 -1.31 10.47 0.14
C MET A 137 -0.04 9.87 -0.50
N GLN A 138 1.15 10.23 -0.01
CA GLN A 138 2.42 9.69 -0.49
C GLN A 138 2.52 8.18 -0.28
N THR A 139 2.03 7.68 0.84
CA THR A 139 2.03 6.25 1.15
C THR A 139 1.14 5.49 0.17
N ARG A 140 -0.10 5.96 -0.05
CA ARG A 140 -1.02 5.37 -1.02
C ARG A 140 -0.47 5.39 -2.45
N GLU A 141 0.15 6.50 -2.85
CA GLU A 141 0.74 6.61 -4.20
C GLU A 141 1.94 5.67 -4.36
N ARG A 142 2.77 5.52 -3.32
CA ARG A 142 3.89 4.58 -3.34
C ARG A 142 3.41 3.13 -3.44
N GLU A 143 2.37 2.76 -2.71
CA GLU A 143 1.75 1.42 -2.79
C GLU A 143 1.21 1.17 -4.21
N ARG A 144 0.47 2.12 -4.78
CA ARG A 144 -0.04 2.06 -6.16
C ARG A 144 1.07 1.85 -7.19
N LEU A 145 2.14 2.63 -7.10
CA LEU A 145 3.30 2.50 -7.99
C LEU A 145 4.03 1.16 -7.80
N GLN A 146 4.13 0.65 -6.56
CA GLN A 146 4.74 -0.65 -6.30
C GLN A 146 3.92 -1.79 -6.91
N GLU A 147 2.59 -1.73 -6.84
CA GLU A 147 1.70 -2.69 -7.49
C GLU A 147 1.84 -2.64 -9.03
N GLU A 148 1.91 -1.44 -9.61
CA GLU A 148 2.11 -1.26 -11.06
C GLU A 148 3.47 -1.82 -11.51
N VAL A 149 4.54 -1.51 -10.77
CA VAL A 149 5.88 -2.06 -11.03
C VAL A 149 5.89 -3.58 -10.89
N ALA A 150 5.21 -4.13 -9.88
CA ALA A 150 5.10 -5.58 -9.69
C ALA A 150 4.33 -6.24 -10.84
N ALA A 151 3.25 -5.63 -11.32
CA ALA A 151 2.50 -6.09 -12.49
C ALA A 151 3.37 -6.08 -13.75
N LYS A 152 4.10 -4.98 -14.00
CA LYS A 152 4.98 -4.88 -15.17
C LYS A 152 6.16 -5.86 -15.14
N LYS A 153 6.75 -6.08 -13.96
CA LYS A 153 7.79 -7.11 -13.76
C LYS A 153 7.29 -8.50 -14.09
N ARG A 154 6.06 -8.84 -13.67
CA ARG A 154 5.42 -10.12 -14.00
C ARG A 154 5.22 -10.29 -15.51
N GLU A 155 4.73 -9.25 -16.18
CA GLU A 155 4.58 -9.25 -17.64
C GLU A 155 5.93 -9.46 -18.36
N LEU A 156 6.97 -8.71 -17.99
CA LEU A 156 8.30 -8.82 -18.59
C LEU A 156 8.93 -10.20 -18.35
N ALA A 157 8.76 -10.77 -17.15
CA ALA A 157 9.25 -12.12 -16.85
C ALA A 157 8.59 -13.17 -17.76
N SER A 158 7.27 -13.08 -17.95
CA SER A 158 6.54 -13.96 -18.87
C SER A 158 7.02 -13.80 -20.32
N GLN A 159 7.25 -12.57 -20.78
CA GLN A 159 7.79 -12.30 -22.12
C GLN A 159 9.20 -12.89 -22.31
N ALA A 160 10.09 -12.71 -21.34
CA ALA A 160 11.45 -13.27 -21.39
C ALA A 160 11.44 -14.80 -21.41
N MET A 161 10.54 -15.43 -20.65
CA MET A 161 10.34 -16.89 -20.69
C MET A 161 9.91 -17.36 -22.08
N TYR A 162 8.93 -16.68 -22.69
CA TYR A 162 8.49 -17.01 -24.05
C TYR A 162 9.60 -16.87 -25.08
N GLN A 163 10.40 -15.79 -25.00
CA GLN A 163 11.56 -15.61 -25.88
C GLN A 163 12.57 -16.75 -25.71
N HIS A 164 12.88 -17.13 -24.47
CA HIS A 164 13.83 -18.20 -24.19
C HIS A 164 13.36 -19.56 -24.74
N GLU A 165 12.08 -19.89 -24.56
CA GLU A 165 11.48 -21.13 -25.07
C GLU A 165 11.46 -21.15 -26.60
N MET A 166 11.09 -20.03 -27.23
CA MET A 166 11.12 -19.89 -28.69
C MET A 166 12.53 -20.01 -29.27
N GLU A 167 13.53 -19.39 -28.64
CA GLU A 167 14.92 -19.53 -29.07
C GLU A 167 15.42 -20.97 -28.99
N LYS A 168 15.01 -21.71 -27.96
CA LYS A 168 15.35 -23.12 -27.81
C LYS A 168 14.77 -23.94 -28.96
N LEU A 169 13.48 -23.76 -29.26
CA LEU A 169 12.81 -24.39 -30.40
C LEU A 169 13.52 -24.09 -31.73
N LEU A 170 13.87 -22.82 -31.97
CA LEU A 170 14.58 -22.41 -33.19
C LEU A 170 15.97 -23.02 -33.29
N ARG A 171 16.74 -23.06 -32.18
CA ARG A 171 18.06 -23.71 -32.14
C ARG A 171 17.95 -25.19 -32.49
N ASP A 172 16.97 -25.88 -31.90
CA ASP A 172 16.74 -27.30 -32.17
C ASP A 172 16.42 -27.51 -33.66
N ILE A 173 15.52 -26.73 -34.25
CA ILE A 173 15.19 -26.80 -35.68
C ILE A 173 16.41 -26.54 -36.58
N GLN A 174 17.22 -25.52 -36.28
CA GLN A 174 18.41 -25.17 -37.06
C GLN A 174 19.49 -26.25 -37.07
N VAL A 175 19.65 -27.00 -35.97
CA VAL A 175 20.58 -28.14 -35.91
C VAL A 175 20.17 -29.22 -36.91
N TYR A 176 18.87 -29.51 -37.03
CA TYR A 176 18.37 -30.53 -37.95
C TYR A 176 18.38 -30.09 -39.41
N MET A 177 18.15 -28.79 -39.70
CA MET A 177 18.21 -28.29 -41.08
C MET A 177 19.63 -28.25 -41.67
N LYS A 178 20.69 -28.27 -40.86
CA LYS A 178 22.09 -28.33 -41.35
C LYS A 178 22.49 -29.68 -41.98
N GLY A 179 21.60 -30.68 -41.99
CA GLY A 179 21.87 -32.03 -42.50
C GLY A 179 21.74 -32.25 -44.02
N GLY A 180 21.27 -31.27 -44.80
CA GLY A 180 21.03 -31.40 -46.25
C GLY A 180 19.55 -31.44 -46.62
N GLU A 181 19.23 -31.23 -47.91
CA GLU A 181 17.89 -30.96 -48.47
C GLU A 181 16.73 -31.68 -47.76
N VAL A 182 15.75 -30.88 -47.32
CA VAL A 182 14.57 -31.35 -46.58
C VAL A 182 13.53 -31.82 -47.59
N ASP A 183 13.39 -33.13 -47.77
CA ASP A 183 12.28 -33.72 -48.52
C ASP A 183 10.95 -33.63 -47.70
N GLU A 184 9.80 -33.71 -48.39
CA GLU A 184 8.45 -33.64 -47.80
C GLU A 184 8.25 -34.56 -46.58
N ASP A 185 8.86 -35.75 -46.56
CA ASP A 185 8.75 -36.73 -45.49
C ASP A 185 9.59 -36.33 -44.26
N ALA A 186 10.74 -35.69 -44.49
CA ALA A 186 11.52 -35.04 -43.44
C ALA A 186 10.75 -33.84 -42.86
N GLN A 187 10.07 -33.06 -43.71
CA GLN A 187 9.23 -31.94 -43.30
C GLN A 187 8.03 -32.40 -42.44
N LYS A 188 7.40 -33.52 -42.80
CA LYS A 188 6.32 -34.15 -42.02
C LYS A 188 6.82 -34.66 -40.67
N THR A 189 7.99 -35.30 -40.65
CA THR A 189 8.61 -35.84 -39.44
C THR A 189 9.04 -34.72 -38.49
N ILE A 190 9.57 -33.63 -39.02
CA ILE A 190 9.91 -32.41 -38.27
C ILE A 190 8.64 -31.81 -37.66
N ASN A 191 7.57 -31.64 -38.44
CA ASN A 191 6.29 -31.12 -37.91
C ASN A 191 5.67 -32.04 -36.84
N GLN A 192 5.71 -33.37 -37.03
CA GLN A 192 5.24 -34.31 -36.03
C GLN A 192 6.06 -34.27 -34.74
N ARG A 193 7.37 -34.09 -34.83
CA ARG A 193 8.24 -34.02 -33.65
C ARG A 193 8.22 -32.66 -32.96
N ILE A 194 8.04 -31.56 -33.70
CA ILE A 194 7.72 -30.24 -33.13
C ILE A 194 6.44 -30.37 -32.30
N HIS A 195 5.40 -31.03 -32.83
CA HIS A 195 4.19 -31.31 -32.07
C HIS A 195 4.45 -32.20 -30.85
N GLN A 196 5.24 -33.27 -30.96
CA GLN A 196 5.57 -34.11 -29.79
C GLN A 196 6.40 -33.39 -28.73
N GLN A 197 7.37 -32.54 -29.08
CA GLN A 197 8.16 -31.77 -28.11
C GLN A 197 7.35 -30.65 -27.46
N LEU A 198 6.42 -30.03 -28.20
CA LEU A 198 5.42 -29.14 -27.62
C LEU A 198 4.49 -29.87 -26.63
N GLU A 199 4.31 -31.18 -26.78
CA GLU A 199 3.42 -32.00 -25.94
C GLU A 199 4.10 -32.69 -24.75
N SER A 200 5.36 -33.14 -24.84
CA SER A 200 5.89 -34.15 -23.91
C SER A 200 6.78 -33.66 -22.76
N ASN A 201 7.21 -32.39 -22.70
CA ASN A 201 7.99 -31.88 -21.57
C ASN A 201 7.89 -30.36 -21.31
N SER A 202 6.92 -29.66 -21.91
CA SER A 202 6.79 -28.19 -21.78
C SER A 202 5.81 -27.77 -20.68
N TRP A 203 4.78 -28.57 -20.40
CA TRP A 203 3.66 -28.10 -19.57
C TRP A 203 3.95 -28.04 -18.08
N GLU A 204 4.66 -29.02 -17.51
CA GLU A 204 5.01 -29.01 -16.08
C GLU A 204 6.02 -27.90 -15.75
N ASP A 205 6.98 -27.69 -16.65
CA ASP A 205 7.94 -26.58 -16.54
C ASP A 205 7.21 -25.24 -16.72
N PHE A 206 6.35 -25.11 -17.73
CA PHE A 206 5.50 -23.93 -17.88
C PHE A 206 4.66 -23.69 -16.62
N GLN A 207 4.03 -24.72 -16.07
CA GLN A 207 3.16 -24.60 -14.89
C GLN A 207 3.94 -24.08 -13.68
N LYS A 208 5.11 -24.66 -13.39
CA LYS A 208 6.00 -24.20 -12.30
C LYS A 208 6.42 -22.74 -12.47
N HIS A 209 6.83 -22.34 -13.67
CA HIS A 209 7.26 -20.97 -13.94
C HIS A 209 6.10 -19.99 -13.96
N PHE A 210 4.95 -20.41 -14.48
CA PHE A 210 3.72 -19.64 -14.50
C PHE A 210 3.22 -19.39 -13.07
N GLU A 211 3.24 -20.38 -12.18
CA GLU A 211 2.86 -20.24 -10.77
C GLU A 211 3.80 -19.29 -10.00
N ALA A 212 5.08 -19.25 -10.36
CA ALA A 212 6.01 -18.28 -9.77
C ALA A 212 5.66 -16.81 -10.11
N VAL A 213 4.97 -16.58 -11.23
CA VAL A 213 4.56 -15.24 -11.71
C VAL A 213 3.08 -14.95 -11.40
N ASN A 214 2.24 -15.99 -11.33
CA ASN A 214 0.82 -15.94 -11.04
C ASN A 214 0.51 -16.88 -9.86
N PRO A 215 0.84 -16.46 -8.62
CA PRO A 215 0.64 -17.28 -7.44
C PRO A 215 -0.83 -17.69 -7.30
N ASP A 216 -1.06 -18.91 -6.87
CA ASP A 216 -2.36 -19.50 -6.59
C ASP A 216 -3.33 -19.54 -7.78
N PHE A 217 -2.91 -19.19 -9.01
CA PHE A 217 -3.82 -19.13 -10.16
C PHE A 217 -4.50 -20.48 -10.42
N PHE A 218 -3.75 -21.57 -10.50
CA PHE A 218 -4.33 -22.89 -10.75
C PHE A 218 -5.15 -23.38 -9.56
N GLN A 219 -4.77 -23.00 -8.33
CA GLN A 219 -5.56 -23.28 -7.13
C GLN A 219 -6.92 -22.57 -7.21
N LYS A 220 -6.92 -21.24 -7.44
CA LYS A 220 -8.14 -20.44 -7.62
C LYS A 220 -9.01 -21.00 -8.74
N LEU A 221 -8.41 -21.31 -9.89
CA LEU A 221 -9.10 -21.88 -11.04
C LEU A 221 -9.78 -23.23 -10.71
N ASN A 222 -9.16 -24.05 -9.87
CA ASN A 222 -9.70 -25.33 -9.42
C ASN A 222 -10.72 -25.22 -8.28
N THR A 223 -10.71 -24.12 -7.52
CA THR A 223 -11.65 -23.86 -6.40
C THR A 223 -12.93 -23.13 -6.81
N LEU A 224 -13.05 -22.67 -8.06
CA LEU A 224 -14.27 -22.05 -8.56
C LEU A 224 -15.45 -23.03 -8.50
N GLU A 225 -16.59 -22.59 -8.00
CA GLU A 225 -17.83 -23.39 -7.94
C GLU A 225 -18.35 -23.64 -9.37
N GLY A 226 -17.93 -24.76 -9.93
CA GLY A 226 -18.15 -25.07 -11.33
C GLY A 226 -17.34 -26.29 -11.73
N LYS A 227 -17.90 -27.19 -12.54
CA LYS A 227 -17.29 -28.49 -12.87
C LYS A 227 -15.83 -28.35 -13.30
N SER A 228 -14.99 -29.30 -12.84
CA SER A 228 -13.56 -29.40 -13.17
C SER A 228 -13.26 -29.12 -14.67
N LEU A 229 -12.29 -28.23 -14.90
CA LEU A 229 -11.75 -27.96 -16.21
C LEU A 229 -10.90 -29.15 -16.68
N SER A 230 -11.01 -29.49 -17.95
CA SER A 230 -10.13 -30.47 -18.58
C SER A 230 -8.69 -29.93 -18.67
N PRO A 231 -7.67 -30.79 -18.79
CA PRO A 231 -6.28 -30.32 -18.94
C PRO A 231 -6.10 -29.32 -20.08
N ALA A 232 -6.79 -29.49 -21.21
CA ALA A 232 -6.73 -28.56 -22.33
C ALA A 232 -7.37 -27.19 -22.00
N GLU A 233 -8.47 -27.17 -21.23
CA GLU A 233 -9.12 -25.93 -20.77
C GLU A 233 -8.25 -25.20 -19.73
N VAL A 234 -7.53 -25.93 -18.88
CA VAL A 234 -6.56 -25.35 -17.93
C VAL A 234 -5.38 -24.70 -18.66
N LYS A 235 -4.82 -25.39 -19.67
CA LYS A 235 -3.80 -24.81 -20.55
C LYS A 235 -4.29 -23.52 -21.21
N PHE A 236 -5.50 -23.58 -21.74
CA PHE A 236 -6.13 -22.45 -22.39
C PHE A 236 -6.35 -21.26 -21.43
N ALA A 237 -6.81 -21.51 -20.21
CA ALA A 237 -6.95 -20.48 -19.17
C ALA A 237 -5.61 -19.82 -18.84
N ALA A 238 -4.53 -20.59 -18.68
CA ALA A 238 -3.20 -20.04 -18.43
C ALA A 238 -2.71 -19.16 -19.61
N TYR A 239 -2.95 -19.57 -20.86
CA TYR A 239 -2.61 -18.75 -22.02
C TYR A 239 -3.44 -17.46 -22.14
N LEU A 240 -4.70 -17.50 -21.73
CA LEU A 240 -5.51 -16.28 -21.60
C LEU A 240 -4.99 -15.35 -20.50
N ARG A 241 -4.54 -15.90 -19.36
CA ARG A 241 -3.99 -15.13 -18.23
C ARG A 241 -2.78 -14.31 -18.64
N ILE A 242 -1.91 -14.87 -19.49
CA ILE A 242 -0.74 -14.16 -20.05
C ILE A 242 -1.08 -13.27 -21.26
N GLY A 243 -2.36 -13.16 -21.63
CA GLY A 243 -2.82 -12.22 -22.65
C GLY A 243 -2.77 -12.70 -24.10
N MET A 244 -2.50 -13.98 -24.38
CA MET A 244 -2.48 -14.49 -25.76
C MET A 244 -3.82 -14.32 -26.46
N ARG A 245 -3.82 -14.04 -27.78
CA ARG A 245 -5.06 -13.93 -28.56
C ARG A 245 -5.59 -15.32 -28.91
N ASN A 246 -6.91 -15.45 -29.06
CA ASN A 246 -7.57 -16.73 -29.32
C ASN A 246 -6.98 -17.46 -30.54
N ASN A 247 -6.69 -16.77 -31.63
CA ASN A 247 -6.08 -17.37 -32.82
C ASN A 247 -4.67 -17.92 -32.55
N ASP A 248 -3.86 -17.20 -31.76
CA ASP A 248 -2.49 -17.62 -31.42
C ASP A 248 -2.52 -18.87 -30.52
N ILE A 249 -3.48 -18.94 -29.59
CA ILE A 249 -3.67 -20.12 -28.73
C ILE A 249 -4.16 -21.32 -29.53
N ALA A 250 -5.09 -21.13 -30.48
CA ALA A 250 -5.55 -22.22 -31.35
C ALA A 250 -4.40 -22.83 -32.15
N ASN A 251 -3.55 -21.98 -32.72
CA ASN A 251 -2.36 -22.40 -33.45
C ASN A 251 -1.36 -23.12 -32.52
N LEU A 252 -1.12 -22.58 -31.32
CA LEU A 252 -0.20 -23.18 -30.34
C LEU A 252 -0.65 -24.57 -29.87
N LEU A 253 -1.96 -24.74 -29.66
CA LEU A 253 -2.56 -26.01 -29.24
C LEU A 253 -2.82 -26.97 -30.41
N GLY A 254 -2.53 -26.58 -31.66
CA GLY A 254 -2.81 -27.40 -32.85
C GLY A 254 -4.30 -27.67 -33.08
N ILE A 255 -5.20 -26.81 -32.58
CA ILE A 255 -6.65 -26.99 -32.68
C ILE A 255 -7.30 -26.00 -33.64
N GLY A 256 -8.31 -26.46 -34.38
CA GLY A 256 -9.11 -25.61 -35.26
C GLY A 256 -9.91 -24.54 -34.49
N LYS A 257 -10.20 -23.42 -35.17
CA LYS A 257 -10.92 -22.26 -34.59
C LYS A 257 -12.29 -22.63 -34.03
N ASP A 258 -13.00 -23.56 -34.66
CA ASP A 258 -14.32 -24.03 -34.20
C ASP A 258 -14.23 -24.86 -32.93
N SER A 259 -13.18 -25.70 -32.81
CA SER A 259 -12.88 -26.43 -31.58
C SER A 259 -12.54 -25.48 -30.43
N LEU A 260 -11.79 -24.41 -30.71
CA LEU A 260 -11.49 -23.36 -29.75
C LEU A 260 -12.75 -22.65 -29.24
N ASN A 261 -13.62 -22.21 -30.15
CA ASN A 261 -14.88 -21.54 -29.82
C ASN A 261 -15.80 -22.44 -28.99
N THR A 262 -15.80 -23.73 -29.31
CA THR A 262 -16.56 -24.73 -28.54
C THR A 262 -16.02 -24.88 -27.13
N SER A 263 -14.69 -24.96 -26.96
CA SER A 263 -14.06 -25.00 -25.63
C SER A 263 -14.30 -23.71 -24.84
N LEU A 264 -14.21 -22.54 -25.47
CA LEU A 264 -14.53 -21.24 -24.88
C LEU A 264 -15.95 -21.19 -24.33
N HIS A 265 -16.92 -21.68 -25.11
CA HIS A 265 -18.32 -21.72 -24.70
C HIS A 265 -18.53 -22.67 -23.51
N ARG A 266 -17.89 -23.85 -23.52
CA ARG A 266 -17.93 -24.80 -22.41
C ARG A 266 -17.31 -24.21 -21.14
N MET A 267 -16.16 -23.54 -21.25
CA MET A 267 -15.51 -22.88 -20.13
C MET A 267 -16.38 -21.79 -19.52
N LYS A 268 -17.00 -20.92 -20.33
CA LYS A 268 -17.95 -19.91 -19.84
C LYS A 268 -19.08 -20.53 -19.02
N LYS A 269 -19.66 -21.63 -19.52
CA LYS A 269 -20.73 -22.34 -18.82
C LYS A 269 -20.25 -23.05 -17.55
N LYS A 270 -19.02 -23.56 -17.53
CA LYS A 270 -18.44 -24.22 -16.35
C LYS A 270 -18.08 -23.23 -15.26
N LEU A 271 -17.65 -22.02 -15.61
CA LEU A 271 -17.25 -20.95 -14.69
C LEU A 271 -18.42 -20.03 -14.29
N ASP A 272 -19.65 -20.42 -14.62
CA ASP A 272 -20.90 -19.70 -14.34
C ASP A 272 -20.91 -18.22 -14.74
N LEU A 273 -20.24 -17.89 -15.84
CA LEU A 273 -20.17 -16.52 -16.35
C LEU A 273 -21.52 -16.08 -16.93
N ALA A 274 -21.97 -14.88 -16.54
CA ALA A 274 -23.24 -14.31 -16.98
C ALA A 274 -23.26 -14.04 -18.49
N THR A 275 -24.48 -13.94 -19.05
CA THR A 275 -24.65 -13.72 -20.50
C THR A 275 -24.16 -12.32 -20.87
N GLY A 276 -22.97 -12.25 -21.48
CA GLY A 276 -22.29 -11.00 -21.85
C GLY A 276 -20.92 -10.82 -21.21
N GLU A 277 -20.59 -11.60 -20.18
CA GLU A 277 -19.28 -11.51 -19.54
C GLU A 277 -18.15 -12.06 -20.43
N SER A 278 -17.03 -11.35 -20.40
CA SER A 278 -15.80 -11.73 -21.09
C SER A 278 -15.07 -12.78 -20.25
N LEU A 279 -14.94 -13.99 -20.82
CA LEU A 279 -14.09 -15.03 -20.20
C LEU A 279 -12.64 -14.55 -20.06
N ARG A 280 -12.16 -13.74 -21.00
CA ARG A 280 -10.79 -13.22 -20.96
C ARG A 280 -10.60 -12.29 -19.76
N ASP A 281 -11.53 -11.37 -19.54
CA ASP A 281 -11.43 -10.37 -18.47
C ASP A 281 -11.56 -11.06 -17.11
N PHE A 282 -12.47 -12.04 -17.01
CA PHE A 282 -12.58 -12.89 -15.82
C PHE A 282 -11.29 -13.65 -15.51
N ILE A 283 -10.71 -14.34 -16.51
CA ILE A 283 -9.45 -15.07 -16.33
C ILE A 283 -8.29 -14.12 -15.98
N GLN A 284 -8.28 -12.89 -16.50
CA GLN A 284 -7.29 -11.87 -16.16
C GLN A 284 -7.44 -11.31 -14.74
N GLN A 285 -8.56 -11.56 -14.06
CA GLN A 285 -8.80 -11.11 -12.69
C GLN A 285 -8.49 -12.19 -11.64
N LEU A 286 -8.32 -13.46 -12.05
CA LEU A 286 -7.92 -14.59 -11.19
C LEU A 286 -6.47 -14.49 -10.71
#